data_AF-A0A5C4QNL7-F1
#
_entry.id   AF-A0A5C4QNL7-F1
#
_cell.length_a   1.000
_cell.length_b   1.000
_cell.length_c   1.000
_cell.angle_alpha   90.00
_cell.angle_beta   90.00
_cell.angle_gamma   90.00
#
_symmetry.space_group_name_H-M   'P 1'
#
loop_
_entity.id
_entity.type
_entity.pdbx_description
1 polymer ?
#
loop_
_entity_poly.entity_id
_entity_poly.type
_entity_poly.pdbx_seq_one_letter_code
_entity_poly.pdbx_strand_id
1 'polypeptide(L)'
;MSTFRKASRRYALAIAALLVASGTGTAAWRMAANESVPTPRIQHPGTIAIAAVTANAQEPISVHVEFDGSVGVRHTRMTIVIDQERDPHAESTAPSRLLVFLCGSIAEAVDLQDKNGRKVLWQRTLLDGIYASILGSLSECVYSPVFLDGAAPFRQEILTGETAAHTSNTAASKVIYALPAVVPWPRVFSVNGLQLSQLPKGSEGEVQLVNPPSDLLPTFASPELPDSGVLRWGAALDSFADARNAYRLSGDLVDRHAAAQRDLFLAGALAGIAGGALVWCLELTLGALSRPMSDARGAGVSPQAGRSVRQRWRASSSTLTAGPMPWKKRGADASRARARRGR
;
A
#
# COMPACT_ATOMS: atom_id res chain seq x y z
N MET A 1 -29.17 -61.04 7.75
CA MET A 1 -29.16 -60.09 6.60
C MET A 1 -29.42 -58.62 6.97
N SER A 2 -30.09 -58.27 8.07
CA SER A 2 -30.41 -56.86 8.40
C SER A 2 -29.23 -56.05 9.01
N THR A 3 -28.28 -56.72 9.67
CA THR A 3 -27.09 -56.11 10.30
C THR A 3 -26.01 -55.72 9.28
N PHE A 4 -25.81 -56.54 8.25
CA PHE A 4 -24.83 -56.29 7.19
C PHE A 4 -25.20 -55.06 6.33
N ARG A 5 -26.50 -54.88 6.02
CA ARG A 5 -27.01 -53.67 5.34
C ARG A 5 -26.89 -52.39 6.18
N LYS A 6 -26.90 -52.50 7.52
CA LYS A 6 -26.73 -51.34 8.42
C LYS A 6 -25.25 -50.93 8.54
N ALA A 7 -24.33 -51.90 8.54
CA ALA A 7 -22.89 -51.63 8.52
C ALA A 7 -22.47 -50.99 7.19
N SER A 8 -22.88 -51.54 6.05
CA SER A 8 -22.53 -50.98 4.73
C SER A 8 -23.03 -49.55 4.52
N ARG A 9 -24.24 -49.23 5.00
CA ARG A 9 -24.78 -47.86 4.98
C ARG A 9 -23.96 -46.88 5.81
N ARG A 10 -23.45 -47.31 6.98
CA ARG A 10 -22.62 -46.44 7.84
C ARG A 10 -21.26 -46.14 7.21
N TYR A 11 -20.63 -47.16 6.59
CA TYR A 11 -19.38 -46.94 5.84
C TYR A 11 -19.58 -46.04 4.62
N ALA A 12 -20.68 -46.22 3.88
CA ALA A 12 -21.00 -45.34 2.75
C ALA A 12 -21.21 -43.87 3.19
N LEU A 13 -21.86 -43.64 4.35
CA LEU A 13 -22.04 -42.30 4.91
C LEU A 13 -20.72 -41.68 5.40
N ALA A 14 -19.84 -42.47 6.02
CA ALA A 14 -18.51 -42.01 6.43
C ALA A 14 -17.63 -41.62 5.23
N ILE A 15 -17.65 -42.42 4.16
CA ILE A 15 -16.94 -42.12 2.90
C ILE A 15 -17.51 -40.84 2.26
N ALA A 16 -18.83 -40.68 2.22
CA ALA A 16 -19.46 -39.46 1.72
C ALA A 16 -19.07 -38.22 2.56
N ALA A 17 -19.03 -38.34 3.88
CA ALA A 17 -18.60 -37.25 4.76
C ALA A 17 -17.14 -36.85 4.53
N LEU A 18 -16.24 -37.81 4.33
CA LEU A 18 -14.83 -37.58 3.98
C LEU A 18 -14.67 -36.91 2.61
N LEU A 19 -15.44 -37.32 1.61
CA LEU A 19 -15.44 -36.70 0.29
C LEU A 19 -15.96 -35.26 0.34
N VAL A 20 -17.02 -34.99 1.11
CA VAL A 20 -17.51 -33.64 1.33
C VAL A 20 -16.47 -32.79 2.04
N ALA A 21 -15.87 -33.28 3.13
CA ALA A 21 -14.87 -32.54 3.89
C ALA A 21 -13.63 -32.20 3.08
N SER A 22 -13.13 -33.13 2.26
CA SER A 22 -11.98 -32.89 1.38
C SER A 22 -12.31 -31.94 0.23
N GLY A 23 -13.47 -32.10 -0.41
CA GLY A 23 -13.94 -31.20 -1.48
C GLY A 23 -14.16 -29.77 -1.00
N THR A 24 -14.90 -29.58 0.09
CA THR A 24 -15.17 -28.24 0.63
C THR A 24 -13.94 -27.63 1.30
N GLY A 25 -13.10 -28.43 1.96
CA GLY A 25 -11.84 -27.97 2.54
C GLY A 25 -10.85 -27.45 1.50
N THR A 26 -10.68 -28.15 0.38
CA THR A 26 -9.80 -27.70 -0.72
C THR A 26 -10.32 -26.45 -1.42
N ALA A 27 -11.64 -26.35 -1.61
CA ALA A 27 -12.29 -25.16 -2.15
C ALA A 27 -12.13 -23.95 -1.20
N ALA A 28 -12.38 -24.14 0.09
CA ALA A 28 -12.18 -23.10 1.11
C ALA A 28 -10.73 -22.62 1.15
N TRP A 29 -9.78 -23.55 1.10
CA TRP A 29 -8.36 -23.21 1.08
C TRP A 29 -7.96 -22.40 -0.14
N ARG A 30 -8.41 -22.79 -1.35
CA ARG A 30 -8.12 -22.02 -2.58
C ARG A 30 -8.69 -20.60 -2.53
N MET A 31 -9.89 -20.43 -2.01
CA MET A 31 -10.52 -19.11 -1.87
C MET A 31 -9.77 -18.24 -0.87
N ALA A 32 -9.39 -18.78 0.30
CA ALA A 32 -8.63 -18.04 1.30
C ALA A 32 -7.18 -17.75 0.84
N ALA A 33 -6.57 -18.67 0.10
CA ALA A 33 -5.20 -18.54 -0.39
C ALA A 33 -5.03 -17.29 -1.29
N ASN A 34 -6.02 -17.02 -2.14
CA ASN A 34 -6.00 -15.88 -3.05
C ASN A 34 -5.96 -14.52 -2.33
N GLU A 35 -6.62 -14.37 -1.17
CA GLU A 35 -6.58 -13.12 -0.39
C GLU A 35 -5.40 -13.05 0.59
N SER A 36 -4.82 -14.20 0.94
CA SER A 36 -3.64 -14.28 1.81
C SER A 36 -2.32 -13.92 1.10
N VAL A 37 -2.37 -13.59 -0.19
CA VAL A 37 -1.18 -13.16 -0.93
C VAL A 37 -0.57 -11.93 -0.23
N PRO A 38 0.72 -11.98 0.14
CA PRO A 38 1.36 -10.87 0.82
C PRO A 38 1.28 -9.60 -0.02
N THR A 39 1.11 -8.46 0.65
CA THR A 39 1.03 -7.16 0.00
C THR A 39 2.28 -6.95 -0.88
N PRO A 40 2.11 -6.55 -2.14
CA PRO A 40 3.22 -6.50 -3.08
C PRO A 40 4.24 -5.45 -2.63
N ARG A 41 5.53 -5.79 -2.64
CA ARG A 41 6.58 -4.84 -2.24
C ARG A 41 7.16 -4.15 -3.47
N ILE A 42 7.15 -2.82 -3.46
CA ILE A 42 8.03 -2.02 -4.31
C ILE A 42 9.28 -1.73 -3.48
N GLN A 43 10.39 -2.42 -3.79
CA GLN A 43 11.58 -2.37 -2.93
C GLN A 43 12.20 -0.96 -2.92
N HIS A 44 12.37 -0.32 -4.08
CA HIS A 44 12.81 1.07 -4.23
C HIS A 44 12.17 1.71 -5.48
N PRO A 45 11.26 2.70 -5.33
CA PRO A 45 10.70 3.42 -6.48
C PRO A 45 11.74 4.33 -7.17
N GLY A 46 12.92 4.47 -6.58
CA GLY A 46 14.00 5.34 -7.05
C GLY A 46 14.00 6.68 -6.33
N THR A 47 14.99 7.51 -6.68
CA THR A 47 15.20 8.84 -6.10
C THR A 47 15.63 9.79 -7.20
N ILE A 48 15.07 10.99 -7.20
CA ILE A 48 15.48 12.12 -8.01
C ILE A 48 16.36 13.01 -7.15
N ALA A 49 17.63 13.16 -7.51
CA ALA A 49 18.52 14.10 -6.83
C ALA A 49 18.79 15.33 -7.68
N ILE A 50 18.87 16.49 -7.04
CA ILE A 50 19.14 17.76 -7.73
C ILE A 50 20.35 18.43 -7.10
N ALA A 51 21.27 18.86 -7.97
CA ALA A 51 22.49 19.54 -7.59
C ALA A 51 22.61 20.87 -8.32
N ALA A 52 23.16 21.86 -7.64
CA ALA A 52 23.70 23.04 -8.30
C ALA A 52 25.14 22.78 -8.71
N VAL A 53 25.53 23.21 -9.91
CA VAL A 53 26.96 23.28 -10.26
C VAL A 53 27.54 24.47 -9.50
N THR A 54 28.62 24.24 -8.73
CA THR A 54 29.18 25.23 -7.80
C THR A 54 29.37 26.59 -8.49
N ALA A 55 28.90 27.65 -7.83
CA ALA A 55 28.86 29.07 -8.26
C ALA A 55 27.62 29.59 -9.03
N ASN A 56 26.62 28.77 -9.38
CA ASN A 56 25.54 29.21 -10.30
C ASN A 56 24.13 29.37 -9.71
N ALA A 57 23.85 28.84 -8.52
CA ALA A 57 22.55 28.97 -7.87
C ALA A 57 22.73 29.66 -6.52
N GLN A 58 22.34 30.94 -6.44
CA GLN A 58 22.33 31.71 -5.20
C GLN A 58 20.92 31.87 -4.64
N GLU A 59 19.91 31.77 -5.51
CA GLU A 59 18.51 31.91 -5.16
C GLU A 59 17.86 30.54 -4.93
N PRO A 60 16.86 30.45 -4.04
CA PRO A 60 16.10 29.22 -3.79
C PRO A 60 15.55 28.62 -5.07
N ILE A 61 15.55 27.29 -5.14
CA ILE A 61 15.00 26.53 -6.26
C ILE A 61 13.82 25.72 -5.74
N SER A 62 12.70 25.79 -6.45
CA SER A 62 11.55 24.94 -6.22
C SER A 62 11.50 23.86 -7.29
N VAL A 63 11.16 22.65 -6.86
CA VAL A 63 11.12 21.46 -7.71
C VAL A 63 9.78 20.81 -7.52
N HIS A 64 8.97 20.75 -8.56
CA HIS A 64 7.69 20.07 -8.53
C HIS A 64 7.71 18.85 -9.44
N VAL A 65 7.45 17.67 -8.88
CA VAL A 65 7.45 16.41 -9.63
C VAL A 65 6.07 15.80 -9.61
N GLU A 66 5.50 15.62 -10.80
CA GLU A 66 4.23 14.95 -10.98
C GLU A 66 4.44 13.57 -11.59
N PHE A 67 3.77 12.59 -11.00
CA PHE A 67 3.68 11.24 -11.54
C PHE A 67 2.24 10.96 -11.96
N ASP A 68 2.05 10.58 -13.21
CA ASP A 68 0.80 10.03 -13.73
C ASP A 68 0.99 8.52 -13.86
N GLY A 69 0.49 7.80 -12.85
CA GLY A 69 0.63 6.36 -12.72
C GLY A 69 -0.70 5.75 -12.34
N SER A 70 -1.12 4.73 -13.09
CA SER A 70 -2.32 3.95 -12.79
C SER A 70 -1.98 2.47 -12.56
N VAL A 71 -2.91 1.77 -11.92
CA VAL A 71 -2.77 0.34 -11.62
C VAL A 71 -2.51 -0.45 -12.89
N GLY A 72 -1.40 -1.20 -12.92
CA GLY A 72 -1.11 -2.15 -13.99
C GLY A 72 -0.49 -1.55 -15.26
N VAL A 73 -0.16 -0.26 -15.28
CA VAL A 73 0.57 0.36 -16.39
C VAL A 73 2.07 0.09 -16.25
N ARG A 74 2.71 -0.25 -17.37
CA ARG A 74 4.14 -0.61 -17.42
C ARG A 74 5.08 0.59 -17.49
N HIS A 75 4.56 1.76 -17.85
CA HIS A 75 5.30 3.00 -17.93
C HIS A 75 4.64 4.03 -17.03
N THR A 76 5.43 4.73 -16.23
CA THR A 76 4.94 5.87 -15.45
C THR A 76 5.31 7.12 -16.22
N ARG A 77 4.31 7.97 -16.49
CA ARG A 77 4.56 9.30 -17.03
C ARG A 77 4.98 10.21 -15.88
N MET A 78 6.02 11.00 -16.11
CA MET A 78 6.51 11.95 -15.13
C MET A 78 6.79 13.31 -15.74
N THR A 79 6.51 14.33 -14.95
CA THR A 79 6.81 15.73 -15.24
C THR A 79 7.65 16.27 -14.10
N ILE A 80 8.82 16.81 -14.40
CA ILE A 80 9.70 17.48 -13.44
C ILE A 80 9.74 18.95 -13.85
N VAL A 81 9.15 19.80 -13.02
CA VAL A 81 9.23 21.25 -13.14
C VAL A 81 10.29 21.72 -12.15
N ILE A 82 11.25 22.51 -12.65
CA ILE A 82 12.27 23.14 -11.82
C ILE A 82 12.16 24.63 -12.05
N ASP A 83 11.85 25.36 -11.01
CA ASP A 83 11.65 26.80 -11.05
C ASP A 83 12.57 27.53 -10.07
N GLN A 84 12.88 28.76 -10.44
CA GLN A 84 13.67 29.66 -9.64
C GLN A 84 13.06 31.05 -9.76
N GLU A 85 12.58 31.56 -8.63
CA GLU A 85 12.21 32.95 -8.50
C GLU A 85 13.47 33.78 -8.26
N ARG A 86 13.58 34.86 -9.01
CA ARG A 86 14.74 35.73 -9.03
C ARG A 86 14.49 37.01 -8.29
N ASP A 87 15.52 37.54 -7.62
CA ASP A 87 15.47 38.95 -7.22
C ASP A 87 15.38 39.81 -8.50
N PRO A 88 14.33 40.63 -8.67
CA PRO A 88 14.20 41.51 -9.81
C PRO A 88 15.35 42.54 -9.93
N HIS A 89 16.17 42.71 -8.89
CA HIS A 89 17.34 43.59 -8.88
C HIS A 89 18.68 42.86 -9.11
N ALA A 90 18.67 41.53 -9.34
CA ALA A 90 19.89 40.77 -9.58
C ALA A 90 20.51 41.07 -10.96
N GLU A 91 21.74 41.57 -10.99
CA GLU A 91 22.45 42.01 -12.20
C GLU A 91 22.90 40.86 -13.14
N SER A 92 23.15 39.67 -12.59
CA SER A 92 23.60 38.53 -13.40
C SER A 92 22.50 38.17 -14.40
N THR A 93 22.75 37.82 -15.65
CA THR A 93 21.74 37.27 -16.58
C THR A 93 22.03 35.82 -16.97
N ALA A 94 23.12 35.25 -16.45
CA ALA A 94 23.54 33.89 -16.77
C ALA A 94 22.49 32.85 -16.29
N PRO A 95 22.21 31.80 -17.07
CA PRO A 95 21.29 30.75 -16.68
C PRO A 95 21.85 29.96 -15.50
N SER A 96 20.99 29.56 -14.56
CA SER A 96 21.41 28.70 -13.46
C SER A 96 21.55 27.27 -13.97
N ARG A 97 22.76 26.72 -13.85
CA ARG A 97 23.08 25.37 -14.30
C ARG A 97 22.92 24.38 -13.15
N LEU A 98 22.00 23.45 -13.34
CA LEU A 98 21.70 22.36 -12.42
C LEU A 98 22.06 21.01 -13.05
N LEU A 99 22.23 20.00 -12.21
CA LEU A 99 22.23 18.61 -12.63
C LEU A 99 21.05 17.90 -11.98
N VAL A 100 20.26 17.21 -12.79
CA VAL A 100 19.21 16.31 -12.33
C VAL A 100 19.73 14.89 -12.43
N PHE A 101 19.60 14.15 -11.34
CA PHE A 101 20.00 12.75 -11.21
C PHE A 101 18.77 11.89 -11.00
N LEU A 102 18.72 10.76 -11.67
CA LEU A 102 17.73 9.71 -11.48
C LEU A 102 18.49 8.47 -11.00
N CYS A 103 18.13 7.94 -9.83
CA CYS A 103 18.78 6.81 -9.20
C CYS A 103 17.78 5.69 -8.89
N GLY A 104 18.20 4.43 -9.04
CA GLY A 104 17.33 3.26 -8.86
C GLY A 104 16.38 3.05 -10.04
N SER A 105 15.21 2.48 -9.78
CA SER A 105 14.28 2.03 -10.85
C SER A 105 13.79 3.16 -11.76
N ILE A 106 13.65 4.39 -11.27
CA ILE A 106 13.28 5.57 -12.09
C ILE A 106 14.28 5.87 -13.23
N ALA A 107 15.54 5.44 -13.09
CA ALA A 107 16.55 5.58 -14.14
C ALA A 107 16.38 4.58 -15.30
N GLU A 108 15.53 3.56 -15.15
CA GLU A 108 15.35 2.52 -16.15
C GLU A 108 14.53 3.01 -17.34
N ALA A 109 15.13 2.91 -18.53
CA ALA A 109 14.51 3.29 -19.81
C ALA A 109 13.83 4.68 -19.78
N VAL A 110 14.47 5.65 -19.11
CA VAL A 110 13.96 7.02 -19.04
C VAL A 110 14.01 7.70 -20.41
N ASP A 111 12.87 8.24 -20.83
CA ASP A 111 12.74 9.06 -22.03
C ASP A 111 12.01 10.36 -21.67
N LEU A 112 12.78 11.41 -21.40
CA LEU A 112 12.27 12.75 -21.11
C LEU A 112 12.60 13.71 -22.24
N GLN A 113 11.75 14.70 -22.41
CA GLN A 113 11.92 15.85 -23.29
C GLN A 113 11.95 17.13 -22.47
N ASP A 114 12.77 18.09 -22.88
CA ASP A 114 12.80 19.43 -22.31
C ASP A 114 11.54 20.24 -22.69
N LYS A 115 11.43 21.46 -22.17
CA LYS A 115 10.31 22.36 -22.46
C LYS A 115 10.18 22.75 -23.94
N ASN A 116 11.23 22.53 -24.73
CA ASN A 116 11.27 22.77 -26.17
C ASN A 116 11.00 21.50 -26.99
N GLY A 117 10.63 20.38 -26.34
CA GLY A 117 10.38 19.09 -26.98
C GLY A 117 11.65 18.35 -27.42
N ARG A 118 12.84 18.75 -26.94
CA ARG A 118 14.10 18.08 -27.27
C ARG A 118 14.36 16.95 -26.29
N LYS A 119 14.77 15.80 -26.82
CA LYS A 119 15.13 14.64 -25.99
C LYS A 119 16.30 14.96 -25.06
N VAL A 120 16.11 14.68 -23.78
CA VAL A 120 17.12 14.82 -22.73
C VAL A 120 18.14 13.68 -22.84
N LEU A 121 19.42 14.03 -22.82
CA LEU A 121 20.51 13.06 -22.90
C LEU A 121 21.00 12.69 -21.50
N TRP A 122 20.69 11.46 -21.09
CA TRP A 122 21.07 10.90 -19.81
C TRP A 122 22.47 10.28 -19.86
N GLN A 123 23.35 10.70 -18.97
CA GLN A 123 24.72 10.21 -18.81
C GLN A 123 24.82 9.36 -17.56
N ARG A 124 25.64 8.31 -17.59
CA ARG A 124 25.92 7.53 -16.37
C ARG A 124 26.96 8.25 -15.51
N THR A 125 26.75 8.18 -14.20
CA THR A 125 27.76 8.57 -13.21
C THR A 125 28.89 7.53 -13.20
N LEU A 126 30.16 8.01 -13.21
CA LEU A 126 31.34 7.16 -13.08
C LEU A 126 31.78 7.05 -11.61
N LEU A 127 30.81 6.79 -10.72
CA LEU A 127 30.99 6.77 -9.25
C LEU A 127 30.86 5.35 -8.70
N ASP A 128 31.71 4.44 -9.20
CA ASP A 128 31.70 3.03 -8.83
C ASP A 128 32.07 2.81 -7.35
N GLY A 129 31.31 1.94 -6.68
CA GLY A 129 31.52 1.58 -5.28
C GLY A 129 31.11 2.65 -4.27
N ILE A 130 30.56 3.78 -4.71
CA ILE A 130 30.06 4.83 -3.82
C ILE A 130 28.58 4.61 -3.53
N TYR A 131 28.25 4.60 -2.24
CA TYR A 131 26.90 4.41 -1.74
C TYR A 131 26.45 5.61 -0.92
N ALA A 132 25.22 6.07 -1.16
CA ALA A 132 24.54 7.03 -0.29
C ALA A 132 23.21 6.44 0.17
N SER A 133 22.89 6.59 1.45
CA SER A 133 21.76 5.91 2.11
C SER A 133 20.41 6.05 1.38
N ILE A 134 20.14 7.21 0.77
CA ILE A 134 18.86 7.53 0.11
C ILE A 134 18.93 7.34 -1.42
N LEU A 135 20.13 7.44 -2.01
CA LEU A 135 20.34 7.33 -3.45
C LEU A 135 20.70 5.91 -3.88
N GLY A 136 21.11 5.06 -2.94
CA GLY A 136 21.64 3.74 -3.23
C GLY A 136 23.05 3.81 -3.80
N SER A 137 23.36 2.89 -4.71
CA SER A 137 24.62 2.87 -5.45
C SER A 137 24.66 4.03 -6.44
N LEU A 138 25.63 4.93 -6.31
CA LEU A 138 25.71 6.08 -7.19
C LEU A 138 26.09 5.70 -8.62
N SER A 139 26.67 4.52 -8.88
CA SER A 139 26.95 4.02 -10.23
C SER A 139 25.72 3.62 -11.03
N GLU A 140 24.58 3.41 -10.36
CA GLU A 140 23.30 3.09 -11.00
C GLU A 140 22.50 4.34 -11.38
N CYS A 141 23.00 5.52 -11.00
CA CYS A 141 22.36 6.78 -11.33
C CYS A 141 22.67 7.21 -12.77
N VAL A 142 21.69 7.84 -13.39
CA VAL A 142 21.89 8.64 -14.60
C VAL A 142 21.67 10.11 -14.29
N TYR A 143 22.31 10.99 -15.02
CA TYR A 143 22.17 12.42 -14.82
C TYR A 143 22.13 13.19 -16.14
N SER A 144 21.50 14.35 -16.13
CA SER A 144 21.53 15.29 -17.24
C SER A 144 21.74 16.72 -16.71
N PRO A 145 22.53 17.56 -17.40
CA PRO A 145 22.53 18.98 -17.13
C PRO A 145 21.20 19.60 -17.54
N VAL A 146 20.75 20.53 -16.70
CA VAL A 146 19.55 21.35 -16.91
C VAL A 146 19.95 22.81 -16.78
N PHE A 147 19.38 23.66 -17.62
CA PHE A 147 19.61 25.10 -17.61
C PHE A 147 18.30 25.80 -17.32
N LEU A 148 18.27 26.56 -16.23
CA LEU A 148 17.14 27.42 -15.93
C LEU A 148 17.31 28.72 -16.72
N ASP A 149 16.54 28.85 -17.79
CA ASP A 149 16.44 30.03 -18.63
C ASP A 149 15.01 30.63 -18.60
N GLY A 150 14.91 31.89 -18.97
CA GLY A 150 13.68 32.68 -18.84
C GLY A 150 13.98 34.16 -18.57
N ALA A 151 12.99 35.01 -18.83
CA ALA A 151 13.06 36.42 -18.47
C ALA A 151 12.74 36.59 -16.98
N ALA A 152 13.41 37.54 -16.30
CA ALA A 152 13.07 37.88 -14.92
C ALA A 152 11.57 38.22 -14.79
N PRO A 153 10.92 37.86 -13.67
CA PRO A 153 11.52 37.33 -12.44
C PRO A 153 11.54 35.80 -12.34
N PHE A 154 11.07 35.05 -13.35
CA PHE A 154 10.94 33.60 -13.25
C PHE A 154 11.78 32.86 -14.30
N ARG A 155 12.56 31.90 -13.84
CA ARG A 155 13.28 30.96 -14.70
C ARG A 155 12.74 29.57 -14.44
N GLN A 156 12.59 28.79 -15.51
CA GLN A 156 11.96 27.49 -15.40
C GLN A 156 12.52 26.53 -16.43
N GLU A 157 12.73 25.29 -16.02
CA GLU A 157 12.84 24.16 -16.90
C GLU A 157 11.72 23.17 -16.62
N ILE A 158 11.22 22.54 -17.68
CA ILE A 158 10.23 21.47 -17.59
C ILE A 158 10.78 20.25 -18.32
N LEU A 159 10.85 19.11 -17.64
CA LEU A 159 11.16 17.81 -18.23
C LEU A 159 9.90 16.95 -18.20
N THR A 160 9.45 16.46 -19.35
CA THR A 160 8.25 15.62 -19.47
C THR A 160 8.53 14.35 -20.23
N GLY A 161 7.93 13.24 -19.82
CA GLY A 161 8.08 11.98 -20.54
C GLY A 161 7.77 10.77 -19.68
N GLU A 162 8.44 9.66 -19.93
CA GLU A 162 8.09 8.36 -19.36
C GLU A 162 9.33 7.62 -18.82
N THR A 163 9.11 6.77 -17.82
CA THR A 163 10.08 5.83 -17.27
C THR A 163 9.46 4.44 -17.21
N ALA A 164 10.28 3.38 -17.30
CA ALA A 164 9.83 2.01 -17.10
C ALA A 164 9.58 1.68 -15.61
N ALA A 165 9.88 2.59 -14.69
CA ALA A 165 9.62 2.39 -13.29
C ALA A 165 8.12 2.21 -13.01
N HIS A 166 7.80 1.19 -12.25
CA HIS A 166 6.45 0.97 -11.75
C HIS A 166 6.23 1.76 -10.46
N THR A 167 5.29 2.70 -10.50
CA THR A 167 4.84 3.45 -9.32
C THR A 167 3.78 2.72 -8.53
N SER A 168 3.21 1.62 -9.06
CA SER A 168 2.17 0.83 -8.40
C SER A 168 2.40 -0.67 -8.52
N ASN A 169 1.93 -1.43 -7.54
CA ASN A 169 1.89 -2.89 -7.59
C ASN A 169 0.63 -3.41 -6.87
N THR A 170 0.05 -4.50 -7.37
CA THR A 170 -1.19 -5.08 -6.84
C THR A 170 -1.03 -6.56 -6.47
N ALA A 171 -1.62 -6.97 -5.37
CA ALA A 171 -1.87 -8.37 -5.06
C ALA A 171 -3.27 -8.53 -4.49
N ALA A 172 -4.07 -9.41 -5.09
CA ALA A 172 -5.47 -9.63 -4.74
C ALA A 172 -6.27 -8.31 -4.73
N SER A 173 -6.88 -7.99 -3.59
CA SER A 173 -7.61 -6.75 -3.30
C SER A 173 -6.72 -5.57 -2.90
N LYS A 174 -5.41 -5.79 -2.67
CA LYS A 174 -4.49 -4.79 -2.13
C LYS A 174 -3.65 -4.14 -3.23
N VAL A 175 -3.36 -2.86 -3.04
CA VAL A 175 -2.49 -2.07 -3.90
C VAL A 175 -1.52 -1.24 -3.08
N ILE A 176 -0.30 -1.09 -3.58
CA ILE A 176 0.68 -0.14 -3.06
C ILE A 176 1.12 0.78 -4.19
N TYR A 177 1.14 2.08 -3.89
CA TYR A 177 1.84 3.10 -4.65
C TYR A 177 3.13 3.46 -3.92
N ALA A 178 4.22 3.53 -4.66
CA ALA A 178 5.49 4.03 -4.15
C ALA A 178 6.02 5.05 -5.15
N LEU A 179 6.18 6.27 -4.68
CA LEU A 179 6.63 7.37 -5.50
C LEU A 179 8.09 7.70 -5.17
N PRO A 180 8.91 8.04 -6.18
CA PRO A 180 10.28 8.43 -5.98
C PRO A 180 10.43 9.61 -5.02
N ALA A 181 11.51 9.63 -4.25
CA ALA A 181 11.87 10.78 -3.43
C ALA A 181 12.50 11.89 -4.28
N VAL A 182 12.34 13.15 -3.88
CA VAL A 182 13.16 14.26 -4.38
C VAL A 182 14.07 14.72 -3.25
N VAL A 183 15.38 14.73 -3.51
CA VAL A 183 16.40 15.05 -2.50
C VAL A 183 17.50 15.94 -3.09
N PRO A 184 18.23 16.71 -2.26
CA PRO A 184 19.40 17.40 -2.76
C PRO A 184 20.56 16.43 -3.00
N TRP A 185 21.54 16.84 -3.80
CA TRP A 185 22.76 16.06 -3.98
C TRP A 185 23.67 16.12 -2.72
N PRO A 186 24.32 15.01 -2.33
CA PRO A 186 25.27 15.03 -1.22
C PRO A 186 26.49 15.88 -1.56
N ARG A 187 26.89 16.82 -0.68
CA ARG A 187 28.04 17.75 -0.92
C ARG A 187 29.39 17.06 -1.18
N VAL A 188 29.49 15.77 -0.90
CA VAL A 188 30.77 15.04 -0.85
C VAL A 188 31.25 14.61 -2.25
N PHE A 189 30.37 14.56 -3.24
CA PHE A 189 30.67 13.90 -4.51
C PHE A 189 30.68 14.89 -5.68
N SER A 190 31.78 14.89 -6.43
CA SER A 190 31.87 15.51 -7.75
C SER A 190 31.48 14.50 -8.82
N VAL A 191 30.97 14.97 -9.96
CA VAL A 191 30.54 14.11 -11.07
C VAL A 191 31.25 14.56 -12.33
N ASN A 192 32.04 13.69 -12.93
CA ASN A 192 32.78 13.96 -14.18
C ASN A 192 33.57 15.28 -14.16
N GLY A 193 34.24 15.56 -13.02
CA GLY A 193 35.03 16.77 -12.81
C GLY A 193 34.22 18.03 -12.48
N LEU A 194 32.88 17.96 -12.50
CA LEU A 194 32.02 19.05 -12.04
C LEU A 194 31.92 19.02 -10.51
N GLN A 195 32.31 20.13 -9.89
CA GLN A 195 32.01 20.35 -8.48
C GLN A 195 30.52 20.65 -8.33
N LEU A 196 29.89 19.96 -7.39
CA LEU A 196 28.49 20.08 -7.09
C LEU A 196 28.31 20.65 -5.69
N SER A 197 27.36 21.56 -5.55
CA SER A 197 26.94 22.10 -4.26
C SER A 197 25.49 21.72 -3.98
N GLN A 198 25.14 21.71 -2.69
CA GLN A 198 23.73 21.69 -2.28
C GLN A 198 23.00 22.91 -2.82
N LEU A 199 21.68 22.80 -2.89
CA LEU A 199 20.83 23.91 -3.29
C LEU A 199 20.83 25.00 -2.21
N PRO A 200 20.53 26.26 -2.58
CA PRO A 200 20.44 27.36 -1.63
C PRO A 200 19.40 27.11 -0.53
N LYS A 201 19.57 27.79 0.60
CA LYS A 201 18.61 27.74 1.71
C LYS A 201 17.24 28.18 1.24
N GLY A 202 16.20 27.50 1.71
CA GLY A 202 14.81 27.75 1.30
C GLY A 202 14.40 27.03 0.01
N SER A 203 15.29 26.26 -0.62
CA SER A 203 14.91 25.40 -1.75
C SER A 203 13.97 24.29 -1.27
N GLU A 204 12.95 23.98 -2.06
CA GLU A 204 11.89 23.04 -1.71
C GLU A 204 11.58 22.09 -2.86
N GLY A 205 11.11 20.90 -2.51
CA GLY A 205 10.72 19.85 -3.45
C GLY A 205 9.33 19.37 -3.11
N GLU A 206 8.43 19.42 -4.07
CA GLU A 206 7.08 18.85 -3.99
C GLU A 206 7.00 17.66 -4.94
N VAL A 207 6.34 16.59 -4.48
CA VAL A 207 6.03 15.44 -5.31
C VAL A 207 4.57 15.10 -5.18
N GLN A 208 3.94 14.81 -6.31
CA GLN A 208 2.52 14.56 -6.40
C GLN A 208 2.22 13.36 -7.32
N LEU A 209 1.25 12.52 -6.93
CA LEU A 209 0.57 11.64 -7.87
C LEU A 209 -0.66 12.36 -8.43
N VAL A 210 -0.71 12.54 -9.74
CA VAL A 210 -1.88 13.04 -10.45
C VAL A 210 -2.77 11.87 -10.87
N ASN A 211 -4.08 12.10 -10.89
CA ASN A 211 -5.10 11.09 -11.23
C ASN A 211 -5.00 9.79 -10.40
N PRO A 212 -4.96 9.84 -9.04
CA PRO A 212 -5.06 8.63 -8.25
C PRO A 212 -6.37 7.90 -8.60
N PRO A 213 -6.39 6.56 -8.73
CA PRO A 213 -7.63 5.85 -9.01
C PRO A 213 -8.70 6.19 -7.98
N SER A 214 -9.90 6.52 -8.45
CA SER A 214 -11.07 6.87 -7.63
C SER A 214 -11.50 5.78 -6.65
N ASP A 215 -11.05 4.55 -6.91
CA ASP A 215 -11.49 3.34 -6.23
C ASP A 215 -10.55 2.95 -5.09
N LEU A 216 -9.65 3.85 -4.68
CA LEU A 216 -8.74 3.66 -3.56
C LEU A 216 -9.39 4.13 -2.26
N LEU A 217 -9.48 3.24 -1.28
CA LEU A 217 -9.61 3.63 0.13
C LEU A 217 -8.19 3.83 0.70
N PRO A 218 -7.73 5.07 0.92
CA PRO A 218 -6.37 5.30 1.39
C PRO A 218 -6.21 4.76 2.81
N THR A 219 -5.26 3.84 3.00
CA THR A 219 -4.84 3.35 4.32
C THR A 219 -3.43 3.87 4.56
N PHE A 220 -3.32 4.88 5.42
CA PHE A 220 -2.08 5.64 5.58
C PHE A 220 -1.08 4.89 6.46
N ALA A 221 0.17 4.82 6.00
CA ALA A 221 1.30 4.33 6.78
C ALA A 221 2.46 5.33 6.73
N SER A 222 2.29 6.51 7.34
CA SER A 222 3.34 7.51 7.65
C SER A 222 4.06 8.17 6.45
N PRO A 223 4.49 9.45 6.52
CA PRO A 223 4.10 10.51 7.44
C PRO A 223 2.78 11.18 6.99
N GLU A 224 2.14 11.87 7.94
CA GLU A 224 0.85 12.54 7.84
C GLU A 224 0.74 13.40 6.57
N LEU A 225 -0.19 13.04 5.68
CA LEU A 225 -0.59 13.88 4.55
C LEU A 225 -1.34 15.11 5.07
N PRO A 226 -0.98 16.33 4.66
CA PRO A 226 -1.84 17.49 4.80
C PRO A 226 -3.00 17.38 3.80
N ASP A 227 -4.20 17.17 4.34
CA ASP A 227 -5.55 17.34 3.76
C ASP A 227 -5.95 16.66 2.43
N SER A 228 -7.10 15.96 2.53
CA SER A 228 -8.08 15.59 1.48
C SER A 228 -7.56 15.08 0.12
N GLY A 229 -7.39 13.76 0.01
CA GLY A 229 -7.60 13.04 -1.26
C GLY A 229 -6.55 13.19 -2.36
N VAL A 230 -5.46 13.94 -2.13
CA VAL A 230 -4.34 14.08 -3.08
C VAL A 230 -3.06 13.52 -2.45
N LEU A 231 -2.34 12.65 -3.18
CA LEU A 231 -1.06 12.12 -2.71
C LEU A 231 0.04 13.10 -3.05
N ARG A 232 0.33 13.99 -2.10
CA ARG A 232 1.26 15.11 -2.27
C ARG A 232 2.08 15.33 -1.01
N TRP A 233 3.38 15.53 -1.16
CA TRP A 233 4.25 15.87 -0.04
C TRP A 233 5.37 16.80 -0.47
N GLY A 234 5.79 17.64 0.49
CA GLY A 234 6.94 18.52 0.36
C GLY A 234 8.16 18.01 1.13
N ALA A 235 9.34 18.41 0.69
CA ALA A 235 10.62 18.22 1.37
C ALA A 235 11.48 19.47 1.21
N ALA A 236 12.24 19.82 2.24
CA ALA A 236 13.30 20.82 2.13
C ALA A 236 14.47 20.23 1.32
N LEU A 237 15.02 21.02 0.38
CA LEU A 237 16.14 20.61 -0.48
C LEU A 237 17.43 21.36 -0.18
N ASP A 238 17.51 22.06 0.94
CA ASP A 238 18.71 22.78 1.36
C ASP A 238 19.74 21.88 2.08
N SER A 239 19.32 20.70 2.55
CA SER A 239 20.13 19.77 3.32
C SER A 239 19.85 18.30 2.98
N PHE A 240 20.91 17.55 2.67
CA PHE A 240 20.81 16.09 2.46
C PHE A 240 20.56 15.31 3.75
N ALA A 241 20.89 15.89 4.91
CA ALA A 241 20.66 15.22 6.20
C ALA A 241 19.16 15.13 6.55
N ASP A 242 18.38 16.08 6.04
CA ASP A 242 16.93 16.20 6.29
C ASP A 242 16.09 15.54 5.19
N ALA A 243 16.75 14.93 4.20
CA ALA A 243 16.11 14.26 3.09
C ALA A 243 15.28 13.05 3.57
N ARG A 244 14.05 12.95 3.06
CA ARG A 244 13.11 11.88 3.44
C ARG A 244 13.06 10.78 2.38
N ASN A 245 12.95 9.55 2.86
CA ASN A 245 12.90 8.35 2.04
C ASN A 245 11.48 8.14 1.52
N ALA A 246 11.26 8.43 0.23
CA ALA A 246 10.17 7.98 -0.65
C ALA A 246 8.75 7.82 -0.05
N TYR A 247 7.76 8.42 -0.70
CA TYR A 247 6.38 8.31 -0.25
C TYR A 247 5.74 6.97 -0.66
N ARG A 248 5.01 6.34 0.26
CA ARG A 248 4.29 5.09 0.03
C ARG A 248 2.84 5.22 0.48
N LEU A 249 1.92 4.86 -0.40
CA LEU A 249 0.52 4.69 -0.08
C LEU A 249 0.15 3.21 -0.22
N SER A 250 -0.53 2.66 0.77
CA SER A 250 -1.27 1.40 0.64
C SER A 250 -2.76 1.65 0.59
N GLY A 251 -3.49 0.81 -0.14
CA GLY A 251 -4.94 0.86 -0.18
C GLY A 251 -5.54 -0.47 -0.60
N ASP A 252 -6.87 -0.54 -0.47
CA ASP A 252 -7.68 -1.61 -1.03
C ASP A 252 -8.43 -1.10 -2.25
N LEU A 253 -8.51 -1.94 -3.28
CA LEU A 253 -9.26 -1.71 -4.50
C LEU A 253 -10.75 -2.04 -4.24
N VAL A 254 -11.62 -1.03 -4.31
CA VAL A 254 -13.04 -1.15 -3.94
C VAL A 254 -13.78 -2.21 -4.77
N ASP A 255 -13.50 -2.29 -6.07
CA ASP A 255 -14.08 -3.26 -7.00
C ASP A 255 -13.74 -4.71 -6.63
N ARG A 256 -12.53 -4.93 -6.09
CA ARG A 256 -12.05 -6.25 -5.66
C ARG A 256 -12.38 -6.55 -4.21
N HIS A 257 -12.51 -5.54 -3.36
CA HIS A 257 -12.77 -5.71 -1.94
C HIS A 257 -14.10 -6.43 -1.67
N ALA A 258 -15.15 -6.09 -2.42
CA ALA A 258 -16.46 -6.76 -2.29
C ALA A 258 -16.39 -8.25 -2.70
N ALA A 259 -15.66 -8.57 -3.78
CA ALA A 259 -15.44 -9.94 -4.20
C ALA A 259 -14.59 -10.73 -3.19
N ALA A 260 -13.52 -10.11 -2.68
CA ALA A 260 -12.65 -10.65 -1.65
C ALA A 260 -13.41 -11.00 -0.36
N GLN A 261 -14.24 -10.08 0.14
CA GLN A 261 -15.07 -10.31 1.33
C GLN A 261 -16.06 -11.47 1.11
N ARG A 262 -16.68 -11.53 -0.06
CA ARG A 262 -17.59 -12.64 -0.42
C ARG A 262 -16.85 -13.98 -0.44
N ASP A 263 -15.67 -14.03 -1.05
CA ASP A 263 -14.90 -15.25 -1.19
C ASP A 263 -14.36 -15.73 0.17
N LEU A 264 -13.95 -14.82 1.05
CA LEU A 264 -13.58 -15.13 2.44
C LEU A 264 -14.78 -15.64 3.25
N PHE A 265 -15.97 -15.04 3.07
CA PHE A 265 -17.19 -15.52 3.70
C PHE A 265 -17.56 -16.94 3.25
N LEU A 266 -17.51 -17.20 1.94
CA LEU A 266 -17.76 -18.53 1.37
C LEU A 266 -16.71 -19.55 1.83
N ALA A 267 -15.44 -19.17 1.91
CA ALA A 267 -14.38 -20.00 2.44
C ALA A 267 -14.67 -20.39 3.90
N GLY A 268 -15.09 -19.44 4.74
CA GLY A 268 -15.50 -19.69 6.12
C GLY A 268 -16.68 -20.66 6.21
N ALA A 269 -17.71 -20.48 5.36
CA ALA A 269 -18.86 -21.38 5.32
C ALA A 269 -18.47 -22.81 4.90
N LEU A 270 -17.62 -22.96 3.88
CA LEU A 270 -17.12 -24.25 3.41
C LEU A 270 -16.22 -24.95 4.43
N ALA A 271 -15.40 -24.19 5.15
CA ALA A 271 -14.60 -24.71 6.27
C ALA A 271 -15.51 -25.20 7.41
N GLY A 272 -16.60 -24.48 7.70
CA GLY A 272 -17.64 -24.93 8.65
C GLY A 272 -18.31 -26.23 8.23
N ILE A 273 -18.66 -26.38 6.95
CA ILE A 273 -19.22 -27.63 6.39
C ILE A 273 -18.22 -28.78 6.52
N ALA A 274 -16.94 -28.54 6.19
CA ALA A 274 -15.89 -29.55 6.32
C ALA A 274 -15.71 -30.00 7.78
N GLY A 275 -15.66 -29.05 8.71
CA GLY A 275 -15.57 -29.32 10.14
C GLY A 275 -16.76 -30.12 10.67
N GLY A 276 -17.98 -29.74 10.29
CA GLY A 276 -19.21 -30.46 10.65
C GLY A 276 -19.23 -31.88 10.10
N ALA A 277 -18.82 -32.08 8.84
CA ALA A 277 -18.73 -33.40 8.22
C ALA A 277 -17.69 -34.29 8.92
N LEU A 278 -16.55 -33.74 9.35
CA LEU A 278 -15.53 -34.46 10.12
C LEU A 278 -16.02 -34.86 11.51
N VAL A 279 -16.68 -33.96 12.24
CA VAL A 279 -17.28 -34.27 13.54
C VAL A 279 -18.33 -35.37 13.41
N TRP A 280 -19.19 -35.29 12.40
CA TRP A 280 -20.19 -36.32 12.15
C TRP A 280 -19.57 -37.66 11.76
N CYS A 281 -18.50 -37.65 10.96
CA CYS A 281 -17.74 -38.85 10.65
C CYS A 281 -17.11 -39.47 11.91
N LEU A 282 -16.59 -38.65 12.83
CA LEU A 282 -16.03 -39.08 14.12
C LEU A 282 -17.10 -39.71 15.02
N GLU A 283 -18.30 -39.12 15.09
CA GLU A 283 -19.43 -39.69 15.84
C GLU A 283 -19.88 -41.03 15.25
N LEU A 284 -19.92 -41.15 13.91
CA LEU A 284 -20.28 -42.40 13.23
C LEU A 284 -19.25 -43.51 13.47
N THR A 285 -17.95 -43.19 13.53
CA THR A 285 -16.88 -44.16 13.78
C THR A 285 -16.81 -44.54 15.27
N LEU A 286 -16.88 -43.57 16.18
CA LEU A 286 -16.94 -43.82 17.64
C LEU A 286 -18.22 -44.59 18.03
N GLY A 287 -19.37 -44.28 17.43
CA GLY A 287 -20.63 -45.00 17.61
C GLY A 287 -20.66 -46.39 16.96
N ALA A 288 -19.73 -46.69 16.05
CA ALA A 288 -19.52 -48.02 15.51
C ALA A 288 -18.56 -48.85 16.38
N LEU A 289 -17.54 -48.20 16.96
CA LEU A 289 -16.55 -48.81 17.87
C LEU A 289 -17.11 -49.07 19.28
N SER A 290 -18.05 -48.26 19.75
CA SER A 290 -18.63 -48.35 21.10
C SER A 290 -19.82 -49.31 21.25
N ARG A 291 -20.09 -50.20 20.27
CA ARG A 291 -21.07 -51.28 20.49
C ARG A 291 -20.47 -52.32 21.44
N PRO A 292 -21.03 -52.53 22.65
CA PRO A 292 -20.55 -53.58 23.53
C PRO A 292 -20.86 -54.95 22.89
N MET A 293 -19.84 -55.82 22.88
CA MET A 293 -20.07 -57.26 22.91
C MET A 293 -20.79 -57.58 24.23
N SER A 294 -22.11 -57.56 24.21
CA SER A 294 -22.92 -58.09 25.31
C SER A 294 -24.08 -58.87 24.71
N ASP A 295 -23.73 -59.94 24.01
CA ASP A 295 -24.64 -61.03 23.62
C ASP A 295 -23.89 -62.35 23.83
N ALA A 296 -23.57 -62.66 25.09
CA ALA A 296 -23.21 -64.01 25.52
C ALA A 296 -23.28 -64.13 27.05
N ARG A 297 -24.49 -64.33 27.58
CA ARG A 297 -24.89 -65.23 28.69
C ARG A 297 -26.15 -64.68 29.36
N GLY A 298 -27.18 -65.53 29.40
CA GLY A 298 -28.48 -65.20 29.95
C GLY A 298 -28.58 -65.30 31.46
N ALA A 299 -29.82 -65.06 31.91
CA ALA A 299 -30.48 -65.41 33.17
C ALA A 299 -31.16 -64.17 33.74
N GLY A 300 -32.47 -64.31 33.96
CA GLY A 300 -33.40 -63.22 34.16
C GLY A 300 -33.31 -62.53 35.51
N VAL A 301 -33.73 -61.26 35.51
CA VAL A 301 -34.38 -60.61 36.63
C VAL A 301 -35.43 -59.66 36.05
N SER A 302 -36.67 -59.79 36.51
CA SER A 302 -37.84 -58.99 36.15
C SER A 302 -37.70 -57.51 36.60
N PRO A 303 -38.48 -56.58 36.03
CA PRO A 303 -38.18 -55.16 36.05
C PRO A 303 -38.67 -54.48 37.34
N GLN A 304 -37.78 -53.75 38.03
CA GLN A 304 -38.21 -52.75 39.00
C GLN A 304 -38.37 -51.40 38.32
N ALA A 305 -39.61 -50.93 38.31
CA ALA A 305 -39.99 -49.58 37.96
C ALA A 305 -39.34 -48.57 38.90
N GLY A 306 -38.58 -47.62 38.33
CA GLY A 306 -37.96 -46.49 39.01
C GLY A 306 -38.08 -45.23 38.17
N ARG A 307 -39.22 -44.55 38.37
CA ARG A 307 -39.66 -43.24 37.88
C ARG A 307 -38.60 -42.20 37.51
N SER A 308 -38.92 -41.47 36.43
CA SER A 308 -38.72 -40.01 36.15
C SER A 308 -37.28 -39.45 36.22
N VAL A 309 -36.77 -38.76 35.20
CA VAL A 309 -37.12 -37.35 34.92
C VAL A 309 -37.14 -37.08 33.41
N ARG A 310 -38.33 -36.78 32.87
CA ARG A 310 -38.51 -35.87 31.74
C ARG A 310 -38.71 -34.46 32.30
N GLN A 311 -38.26 -33.49 31.50
CA GLN A 311 -38.49 -32.04 31.57
C GLN A 311 -37.52 -31.22 32.43
N ARG A 312 -36.71 -30.39 31.77
CA ARG A 312 -37.15 -29.01 31.46
C ARG A 312 -36.23 -28.36 30.43
N TRP A 313 -36.83 -28.00 29.30
CA TRP A 313 -36.43 -26.81 28.57
C TRP A 313 -36.49 -25.62 29.54
N ARG A 314 -35.35 -24.98 29.77
CA ARG A 314 -35.29 -23.56 30.11
C ARG A 314 -34.35 -22.90 29.13
N ALA A 315 -34.92 -21.98 28.36
CA ALA A 315 -34.20 -20.87 27.80
C ALA A 315 -33.40 -20.17 28.91
N SER A 316 -32.11 -19.94 28.69
CA SER A 316 -31.36 -18.88 29.35
C SER A 316 -31.12 -17.78 28.31
N SER A 317 -32.12 -16.91 28.20
CA SER A 317 -31.97 -15.56 27.65
C SER A 317 -31.46 -14.65 28.77
N SER A 318 -30.16 -14.37 28.77
CA SER A 318 -29.47 -13.19 29.32
C SER A 318 -27.96 -13.48 29.22
N THR A 319 -27.05 -12.63 28.72
CA THR A 319 -27.10 -11.17 28.62
C THR A 319 -26.13 -10.76 27.51
N LEU A 320 -26.67 -10.13 26.46
CA LEU A 320 -25.97 -9.18 25.62
C LEU A 320 -25.67 -7.95 26.49
N THR A 321 -24.39 -7.61 26.67
CA THR A 321 -23.97 -6.23 26.95
C THR A 321 -23.34 -5.67 25.68
N ALA A 322 -24.19 -5.44 24.68
CA ALA A 322 -24.01 -4.33 23.76
C ALA A 322 -24.51 -3.08 24.51
N GLY A 323 -23.59 -2.18 24.86
CA GLY A 323 -23.95 -0.88 25.42
C GLY A 323 -24.55 0.02 24.33
N PRO A 324 -25.75 0.59 24.52
CA PRO A 324 -26.25 1.64 23.64
C PRO A 324 -25.70 3.01 24.07
N MET A 325 -25.13 3.74 23.11
CA MET A 325 -24.96 5.20 23.21
C MET A 325 -26.33 5.89 23.31
N PRO A 326 -26.55 6.79 24.28
CA PRO A 326 -27.70 7.68 24.25
C PRO A 326 -27.35 8.94 23.45
N TRP A 327 -27.99 9.10 22.29
CA TRP A 327 -28.23 10.43 21.72
C TRP A 327 -29.29 11.15 22.58
N LYS A 328 -28.93 12.30 23.15
CA LYS A 328 -29.89 13.30 23.63
C LYS A 328 -29.59 14.64 22.95
N LYS A 329 -30.54 15.10 22.13
CA LYS A 329 -30.59 16.42 21.49
C LYS A 329 -30.96 17.54 22.49
N ARG A 330 -30.51 18.76 22.13
CA ARG A 330 -30.89 20.14 22.55
C ARG A 330 -30.00 20.75 23.65
N GLY A 331 -29.52 22.00 23.57
CA GLY A 331 -29.71 23.14 22.65
C GLY A 331 -28.36 23.79 22.29
N ALA A 332 -28.20 24.51 21.19
CA ALA A 332 -28.74 25.86 20.95
C ALA A 332 -28.38 26.83 22.09
N ASP A 333 -27.23 27.49 21.98
CA ASP A 333 -27.01 28.93 22.26
C ASP A 333 -25.51 29.23 22.39
N ALA A 334 -24.92 29.83 21.34
CA ALA A 334 -23.79 30.78 21.47
C ALA A 334 -23.43 31.36 20.08
N SER A 335 -24.27 32.25 19.59
CA SER A 335 -23.87 33.21 18.55
C SER A 335 -24.40 34.59 18.91
N ARG A 336 -23.49 35.59 18.90
CA ARG A 336 -23.64 37.04 19.17
C ARG A 336 -23.71 37.40 20.65
N ALA A 337 -22.99 38.39 21.19
CA ALA A 337 -22.28 39.56 20.65
C ALA A 337 -21.08 39.84 21.61
N ARG A 338 -20.05 40.65 21.34
CA ARG A 338 -20.11 42.03 20.86
C ARG A 338 -18.66 42.52 20.66
N ALA A 339 -18.40 43.17 19.54
CA ALA A 339 -17.27 44.08 19.40
C ALA A 339 -17.43 45.29 20.33
N ARG A 340 -16.36 45.73 21.00
CA ARG A 340 -15.82 47.12 20.97
C ARG A 340 -14.77 47.39 22.06
N ARG A 341 -13.64 47.96 21.57
CA ARG A 341 -12.77 49.01 22.15
C ARG A 341 -11.86 48.67 23.33
N GLY A 342 -10.56 48.93 23.14
CA GLY A 342 -9.62 49.17 24.24
C GLY A 342 -8.15 49.33 23.86
N ARG A 343 -7.84 50.36 23.04
CA ARG A 343 -6.51 50.87 22.62
C ARG A 343 -5.76 50.07 21.56
#